data_AF-K6TS45-F1
#
_entry.id   AF-K6TS45-F1
#
_cell.length_a   1.000
_cell.length_b   1.000
_cell.length_c   1.000
_cell.angle_alpha   90.00
_cell.angle_beta   90.00
_cell.angle_gamma   90.00
#
_symmetry.space_group_name_H-M   'P 1'
#
loop_
_entity.id
_entity.type
_entity.pdbx_description
1 polymer ?
#
loop_
_entity_poly.entity_id
_entity_poly.type
_entity_poly.pdbx_seq_one_letter_code
_entity_poly.pdbx_strand_id
1 'polypeptide(L)' 'MNIFEIFYASRNEENSKKMAAYMKNKFEFLGIAKHERAKLSKDFLKQHKKDISIDWEFIFKCYDMPEREFHYLALDYILL' A
#
# COMPACT_ATOMS: atom_id res chain seq x y z
N MET A 1 -5.79 10.96 7.88
CA MET A 1 -5.13 11.04 6.56
C MET A 1 -5.62 9.88 5.71
N ASN A 2 -6.19 10.10 4.52
CA ASN A 2 -6.65 8.99 3.69
C ASN A 2 -5.48 8.40 2.89
N ILE A 3 -4.89 7.33 3.41
CA ILE A 3 -3.71 6.69 2.80
C ILE A 3 -3.98 6.15 1.39
N PHE A 4 -5.24 5.77 1.09
CA PHE A 4 -5.62 5.28 -0.23
C PHE A 4 -5.51 6.37 -1.29
N GLU A 5 -6.04 7.56 -1.01
CA GLU A 5 -5.94 8.72 -1.91
C GLU A 5 -4.49 9.11 -2.18
N ILE A 6 -3.63 9.07 -1.15
CA ILE A 6 -2.20 9.38 -1.28
C ILE A 6 -1.51 8.40 -2.23
N PHE A 7 -1.80 7.10 -2.09
CA PHE A 7 -1.23 6.08 -2.96
C PHE A 7 -1.72 6.27 -4.40
N TYR A 8 -3.02 6.49 -4.61
CA TYR A 8 -3.56 6.74 -5.95
C TYR A 8 -2.98 8.01 -6.59
N ALA A 9 -2.84 9.09 -5.84
CA ALA A 9 -2.23 10.33 -6.31
C ALA A 9 -0.74 10.17 -6.66
N SER A 10 -0.07 9.16 -6.11
CA SER A 10 1.35 8.87 -6.35
C SER A 10 1.56 7.82 -7.46
N ARG A 11 0.53 7.50 -8.25
CA ARG A 11 0.61 6.51 -9.33
C ARG A 11 1.66 6.91 -10.37
N ASN A 12 2.45 5.92 -10.78
CA ASN A 12 3.41 6.02 -11.87
C ASN A 12 3.14 4.91 -12.90
N GLU A 13 2.51 5.28 -14.01
CA GLU A 13 2.10 4.35 -15.08
C GLU A 13 3.26 3.57 -15.71
N GLU A 14 4.43 4.21 -15.87
CA GLU A 14 5.60 3.55 -16.45
C GLU A 14 6.12 2.45 -15.51
N ASN A 15 6.26 2.77 -14.22
CA ASN A 15 6.69 1.81 -13.22
C ASN A 15 5.64 0.74 -12.96
N SER A 16 4.35 1.09 -12.98
CA SER A 16 3.24 0.16 -12.84
C SER A 16 3.36 -1.00 -13.84
N LYS A 17 3.54 -0.68 -15.13
CA LYS A 17 3.72 -1.68 -16.20
C LYS A 17 4.94 -2.56 -15.96
N LYS A 18 6.07 -1.98 -15.54
CA LYS A 18 7.30 -2.74 -15.24
C LYS A 18 7.11 -3.68 -14.05
N MET A 19 6.44 -3.23 -12.98
CA MET A 19 6.19 -4.02 -11.77
C MET A 19 5.18 -5.14 -12.02
N ALA A 20 4.11 -4.86 -12.77
CA ALA A 20 3.15 -5.86 -13.21
C ALA A 20 3.84 -6.94 -14.05
N ALA A 21 4.64 -6.55 -15.05
CA ALA A 21 5.39 -7.48 -15.88
C ALA A 21 6.35 -8.36 -15.07
N TYR A 22 7.05 -7.80 -14.08
CA TYR A 22 7.90 -8.55 -13.15
C TYR A 22 7.11 -9.64 -12.41
N MET A 23 5.87 -9.35 -12.00
CA MET A 23 4.96 -10.30 -11.38
C MET A 23 4.15 -11.15 -12.39
N LYS A 24 4.63 -11.25 -13.63
CA LYS A 24 3.98 -12.00 -14.73
C LYS A 24 2.53 -11.56 -14.98
N ASN A 25 2.24 -10.28 -14.79
CA ASN A 25 0.93 -9.63 -14.93
C ASN A 25 -0.19 -10.30 -14.12
N LYS A 26 0.15 -10.91 -12.97
CA LYS A 26 -0.84 -11.51 -12.06
C LYS A 26 -1.47 -10.51 -11.09
N PHE A 27 -0.90 -9.32 -11.00
CA PHE A 27 -1.34 -8.27 -10.09
C PHE A 27 -1.23 -6.91 -10.77
N GLU A 28 -2.15 -6.02 -10.42
CA GLU A 28 -2.07 -4.61 -10.78
C GLU A 28 -1.13 -3.88 -9.82
N PHE A 29 -0.55 -2.79 -10.29
CA PHE A 29 0.35 -1.96 -9.51
C PHE A 29 0.05 -0.48 -9.73
N LEU A 30 0.25 0.33 -8.71
CA LEU A 30 0.31 1.79 -8.84
C LEU A 30 1.67 2.25 -9.37
N GLY A 31 2.70 1.40 -9.33
CA GLY A 31 4.05 1.74 -9.76
C GLY A 31 4.88 2.42 -8.67
N ILE A 32 4.52 2.21 -7.40
CA ILE A 32 5.19 2.84 -6.26
C ILE A 32 6.26 1.90 -5.72
N ALA A 33 7.52 2.33 -5.78
CA ALA A 33 8.62 1.54 -5.28
C ALA A 33 8.57 1.43 -3.73
N LYS A 34 9.16 0.37 -3.17
CA LYS A 34 9.15 0.10 -1.72
C LYS A 34 9.58 1.30 -0.86
N HIS A 35 10.64 2.00 -1.26
CA HIS A 35 11.17 3.14 -0.51
C HIS A 35 10.21 4.33 -0.50
N GLU A 36 9.54 4.57 -1.63
CA GLU A 36 8.54 5.63 -1.77
C GLU A 36 7.27 5.27 -1.01
N ARG A 37 6.79 4.03 -1.14
CA ARG A 37 5.65 3.52 -0.36
C ARG A 37 5.85 3.70 1.13
N ALA A 38 7.02 3.31 1.64
CA ALA A 38 7.37 3.45 3.06
C ALA A 38 7.41 4.93 3.50
N LYS A 39 7.84 5.84 2.61
CA LYS A 39 7.81 7.29 2.88
C LYS A 39 6.37 7.81 2.95
N LEU A 40 5.52 7.42 2.00
CA LEU A 40 4.11 7.84 1.91
C LEU A 40 3.27 7.31 3.08
N SER A 41 3.51 6.08 3.53
CA SER A 41 2.77 5.46 4.64
C SER A 41 3.32 5.80 6.03
N LYS A 42 4.52 6.40 6.13
CA LYS A 42 5.22 6.63 7.41
C LYS A 42 4.36 7.32 8.47
N ASP A 43 3.74 8.44 8.13
CA ASP A 43 2.99 9.25 9.09
C ASP A 43 1.65 8.60 9.44
N PHE A 44 1.02 7.91 8.48
CA PHE A 44 -0.18 7.10 8.70
C PHE A 44 0.13 5.97 9.71
N LEU A 45 1.15 5.18 9.44
CA LEU A 45 1.58 4.06 10.27
C LEU A 45 2.00 4.52 11.68
N LYS A 46 2.69 5.65 11.80
CA LYS A 46 3.08 6.22 13.10
C LYS A 46 1.88 6.61 13.97
N GLN A 47 0.76 7.04 13.37
CA GLN A 47 -0.47 7.35 14.11
C GLN A 47 -1.10 6.08 14.69
N HIS A 48 -1.07 4.98 13.93
CA HIS A 48 -1.67 3.70 14.31
C HIS A 48 -0.78 2.81 15.21
N LYS A 49 0.52 3.10 15.30
CA LYS A 49 1.45 2.34 16.16
C LYS A 49 1.09 2.38 17.66
N LYS A 50 0.27 3.35 18.09
CA LYS A 50 -0.18 3.48 19.49
C LYS A 50 -1.53 2.81 19.75
N ASP A 51 -2.16 2.26 18.72
CA ASP A 51 -3.46 1.63 18.86
C ASP A 51 -3.33 0.35 19.68
N ILE A 52 -4.29 0.11 20.57
CA ILE A 52 -4.30 -1.06 21.47
C ILE A 52 -4.69 -2.33 20.71
N SER A 53 -5.35 -2.19 19.57
CA SER A 53 -5.88 -3.29 18.76
C SER A 53 -5.62 -3.04 17.27
N ILE A 54 -5.46 -4.14 16.54
CA ILE A 54 -5.34 -4.14 15.07
C ILE A 54 -6.69 -3.79 14.45
N ASP A 55 -6.71 -2.82 13.54
CA ASP A 55 -7.86 -2.54 12.66
C ASP A 55 -7.94 -3.58 11.52
N TRP A 56 -8.73 -4.63 11.75
CA TRP A 56 -8.97 -5.67 10.76
C TRP A 56 -9.81 -5.21 9.56
N GLU A 57 -10.68 -4.22 9.76
CA GLU A 57 -11.50 -3.68 8.67
C GLU A 57 -10.61 -2.96 7.65
N PHE A 58 -9.63 -2.19 8.13
CA PHE A 58 -8.60 -1.59 7.29
C PHE A 58 -7.79 -2.64 6.50
N ILE A 59 -7.36 -3.72 7.17
CA ILE A 59 -6.59 -4.80 6.54
C ILE A 59 -7.40 -5.45 5.41
N PHE A 60 -8.65 -5.82 5.67
CA PHE A 60 -9.50 -6.43 4.65
C PHE A 60 -9.76 -5.47 3.50
N LYS A 61 -10.00 -4.19 3.78
CA LYS A 61 -10.14 -3.17 2.75
C LYS A 61 -8.90 -3.05 1.87
N CYS A 62 -7.70 -3.12 2.44
CA CYS A 62 -6.46 -3.13 1.66
C CYS A 62 -6.31 -4.36 0.75
N TYR A 63 -6.77 -5.53 1.21
CA TYR A 63 -6.72 -6.78 0.43
C TYR A 63 -7.81 -6.88 -0.65
N ASP A 64 -8.87 -6.08 -0.55
CA ASP A 64 -9.91 -5.97 -1.58
C ASP A 64 -9.47 -5.09 -2.77
N MET A 65 -8.41 -4.29 -2.59
CA MET A 65 -7.90 -3.44 -3.66
C MET A 65 -7.13 -4.26 -4.71
N PRO A 66 -7.27 -3.94 -6.02
CA PRO A 66 -6.60 -4.68 -7.07
C PRO A 66 -5.07 -4.48 -7.08
N GLU A 67 -4.60 -3.30 -6.66
CA GLU A 67 -3.17 -3.00 -6.69
C GLU A 67 -2.39 -3.63 -5.53
N ARG A 68 -1.24 -4.21 -5.87
CA ARG A 68 -0.43 -4.97 -4.92
C ARG A 68 0.17 -4.09 -3.81
N GLU A 69 0.34 -2.80 -4.05
CA GLU A 69 0.82 -1.85 -3.04
C GLU A 69 -0.07 -1.79 -1.80
N PHE A 70 -1.38 -1.96 -1.94
CA PHE A 70 -2.31 -1.97 -0.81
C PHE A 70 -2.17 -3.22 0.06
N HIS A 71 -1.95 -4.38 -0.56
CA HIS A 71 -1.65 -5.62 0.16
C HIS A 71 -0.38 -5.47 0.99
N TYR A 72 0.65 -4.82 0.43
CA TYR A 72 1.86 -4.56 1.18
C TYR A 72 1.68 -3.52 2.28
N LEU A 73 0.82 -2.52 2.08
CA LEU A 73 0.44 -1.57 3.12
C LEU A 73 -0.25 -2.27 4.30
N ALA A 74 -1.12 -3.25 4.05
CA ALA A 74 -1.72 -4.07 5.10
C ALA A 74 -0.68 -4.86 5.89
N LEU A 75 0.31 -5.46 5.20
CA LEU A 75 1.42 -6.14 5.88
C LEU A 75 2.26 -5.16 6.72
N ASP A 76 2.58 -3.99 6.17
CA ASP A 76 3.31 -2.94 6.90
C ASP A 76 2.52 -2.48 8.14
N TYR A 77 1.18 -2.46 8.07
CA TYR A 77 0.28 -2.12 9.18
C TYR A 77 0.25 -3.19 10.27
N ILE A 78 0.18 -4.48 9.91
CA ILE A 78 0.20 -5.59 10.87
C ILE A 78 1.53 -5.66 11.63
N LEU A 79 2.63 -5.28 10.97
CA LEU A 79 4.00 -5.35 11.52
C LEU A 79 4.42 -4.10 12.32
N LEU A 80 3.49 -3.19 12.64
CA LEU A 80 3.78 -1.91 13.30
C LEU A 80 4.45 -2.00 14.67
#